data_AF-A0A7W1CSX5-F1
#
_entry.id   AF-A0A7W1CSX5-F1
#
_cell.length_a   1.000
_cell.length_b   1.000
_cell.length_c   1.000
_cell.angle_alpha   90.00
_cell.angle_beta   90.00
_cell.angle_gamma   90.00
#
_symmetry.space_group_name_H-M   'P 1'
#
loop_
_entity.id
_entity.type
_entity.pdbx_description
1 polymer ?
#
loop_
_entity_poly.entity_id
_entity_poly.type
_entity_poly.pdbx_seq_one_letter_code
_entity_poly.pdbx_strand_id
1 'polypeptide(L)'
;MNILSKPEAGNPAPAPFVRAAPTPAALYQRAHAGKLMIMEPKAAREPVAADFFHIESVGTHPTGLVVTGRFASGLSSMMASSVREANEAEIASHNA
;
A
#
# COMPACT_ATOMS: atom_id res chain seq x y z
N MET A 1 -52.24 34.45 -22.31
CA MET A 1 -51.86 33.38 -21.37
C MET A 1 -50.90 32.46 -22.12
N ASN A 2 -49.58 32.61 -21.91
CA ASN A 2 -48.57 31.80 -22.60
C ASN A 2 -47.96 30.82 -21.60
N ILE A 3 -48.15 29.53 -21.84
CA ILE A 3 -47.48 28.45 -21.10
C ILE A 3 -46.07 28.28 -21.66
N LEU A 4 -45.09 28.81 -20.94
CA LEU A 4 -43.68 28.65 -21.24
C LEU A 4 -43.23 27.27 -20.73
N SER A 5 -43.23 26.26 -21.61
CA SER A 5 -42.65 24.95 -21.32
C SER A 5 -41.15 25.10 -21.07
N LYS A 6 -40.71 24.84 -19.84
CA LYS A 6 -39.28 24.72 -19.51
C LYS A 6 -38.69 23.52 -20.25
N PRO A 7 -37.54 23.64 -20.91
CA PRO A 7 -36.80 22.47 -21.37
C PRO A 7 -36.23 21.74 -20.15
N GLU A 8 -36.67 20.49 -19.98
CA GLU A 8 -36.14 19.54 -19.01
C GLU A 8 -34.66 19.31 -19.33
N ALA A 9 -33.78 19.84 -18.47
CA ALA A 9 -32.34 19.63 -18.60
C ALA A 9 -32.07 18.13 -18.42
N GLY A 10 -31.76 17.48 -19.54
CA GLY A 10 -31.38 16.06 -19.57
C GLY A 10 -30.32 15.78 -18.51
N ASN A 11 -30.58 14.74 -17.72
CA ASN A 11 -29.65 14.18 -16.76
C ASN A 11 -28.28 14.00 -17.43
N PRO A 12 -27.19 14.65 -16.96
CA PRO A 12 -25.89 14.50 -17.60
C PRO A 12 -25.48 13.03 -17.49
N ALA A 13 -25.11 12.43 -18.63
CA ALA A 13 -24.54 11.09 -18.67
C ALA A 13 -23.40 10.97 -17.65
N PRO A 14 -23.26 9.84 -16.93
CA PRO A 14 -22.17 9.67 -15.98
C PRO A 14 -20.85 9.88 -16.71
N ALA A 15 -20.03 10.80 -16.18
CA ALA A 15 -18.71 11.06 -16.74
C ALA A 15 -17.93 9.74 -16.89
N PRO A 16 -17.13 9.57 -17.96
CA PRO A 16 -16.28 8.39 -18.09
C PRO A 16 -15.45 8.27 -16.81
N PHE A 17 -15.47 7.10 -16.19
CA PHE A 17 -14.66 6.78 -15.02
C PHE A 17 -13.20 7.06 -15.36
N VAL A 18 -12.72 8.26 -15.02
CA VAL A 18 -11.31 8.61 -15.13
C VAL A 18 -10.60 7.64 -14.22
N ARG A 19 -9.89 6.66 -14.80
CA ARG A 19 -9.07 5.74 -14.02
C ARG A 19 -8.05 6.62 -13.30
N ALA A 20 -8.27 6.85 -12.01
CA ALA A 20 -7.36 7.62 -11.20
C ALA A 20 -5.96 7.04 -11.40
N ALA A 21 -4.98 7.91 -11.66
CA ALA A 21 -3.60 7.47 -11.78
C ALA A 21 -3.26 6.65 -10.52
N PRO A 22 -2.62 5.48 -10.67
CA PRO A 22 -2.32 4.63 -9.53
C PRO A 22 -1.52 5.45 -8.51
N THR A 23 -1.97 5.42 -7.26
CA THR A 23 -1.26 6.13 -6.20
C THR A 23 0.16 5.56 -6.07
N PRO A 24 1.15 6.35 -5.60
CA PRO A 24 2.50 5.84 -5.36
C PRO A 24 2.50 4.56 -4.49
N ALA A 25 1.60 4.49 -3.52
CA ALA A 25 1.36 3.31 -2.70
C ALA A 25 0.91 2.08 -3.52
N ALA A 26 -0.03 2.26 -4.46
CA ALA A 26 -0.49 1.18 -5.32
C ALA A 26 0.58 0.68 -6.29
N LEU A 27 1.44 1.57 -6.80
CA LEU A 27 2.60 1.19 -7.61
C LEU A 27 3.63 0.41 -6.80
N TYR A 28 3.92 0.88 -5.58
CA TYR A 28 4.82 0.19 -4.66
C TYR A 28 4.28 -1.20 -4.28
N GLN A 29 3.01 -1.30 -3.90
CA GLN A 29 2.35 -2.57 -3.61
C GLN A 29 2.51 -3.55 -4.77
N ARG A 30 2.25 -3.11 -6.01
CA ARG A 30 2.39 -3.97 -7.19
C ARG A 30 3.82 -4.43 -7.46
N ALA A 31 4.81 -3.57 -7.21
CA ALA A 31 6.22 -3.89 -7.44
C ALA A 31 6.80 -4.85 -6.38
N HIS A 32 6.23 -4.86 -5.18
CA HIS A 32 6.75 -5.61 -4.04
C HIS A 32 5.81 -6.70 -3.51
N ALA A 33 4.58 -6.83 -4.03
CA ALA A 33 3.60 -7.82 -3.58
C ALA A 33 4.20 -9.24 -3.52
N GLY A 34 4.10 -9.87 -2.35
CA GLY A 34 4.63 -11.21 -2.11
C GLY A 34 6.14 -11.31 -1.93
N LYS A 35 6.88 -10.19 -1.97
CA LYS A 35 8.30 -10.16 -1.62
C LYS A 35 8.48 -10.10 -0.10
N LEU A 36 9.59 -10.67 0.37
CA LEU A 36 10.04 -10.52 1.74
C LEU A 36 10.64 -9.12 1.93
N MET A 37 10.04 -8.38 2.84
CA MET A 37 10.40 -7.02 3.19
C MET A 37 10.91 -6.98 4.62
N ILE A 38 11.75 -6.00 4.92
CA ILE A 38 12.30 -5.74 6.25
C ILE A 38 11.84 -4.34 6.67
N MET A 39 11.24 -4.25 7.86
CA MET A 39 11.02 -2.96 8.51
C MET A 39 12.34 -2.45 9.05
N GLU A 40 12.72 -1.24 8.66
CA GLU A 40 13.93 -0.62 9.22
C GLU A 40 13.57 0.12 10.52
N PRO A 41 14.01 -0.38 11.68
CA PRO A 41 13.80 0.32 12.94
C PRO A 41 14.59 1.64 12.93
N LYS A 42 14.02 2.68 13.55
CA LYS A 42 14.65 4.00 13.65
C LYS A 42 15.99 3.97 14.41
N ALA A 43 16.18 2.99 15.29
CA ALA A 43 17.45 2.73 15.94
C ALA A 43 18.29 1.80 15.06
N ALA A 44 19.58 2.11 14.88
CA ALA A 44 20.54 1.25 14.19
C ALA A 44 20.76 -0.04 15.00
N ARG A 45 19.82 -0.97 14.86
CA ARG A 45 19.90 -2.34 15.36
C ARG A 45 19.86 -3.29 14.17
N GLU A 46 20.43 -4.48 14.34
CA GLU A 46 20.23 -5.55 13.37
C GLU A 46 18.73 -5.90 13.29
N PRO A 47 18.18 -6.07 12.07
CA PRO A 47 16.81 -6.50 11.90
C PRO A 47 16.63 -7.89 12.51
N VAL A 48 15.64 -8.03 13.38
CA VAL A 48 15.30 -9.32 13.99
C VAL A 48 14.24 -10.04 13.15
N ALA A 49 14.05 -11.34 13.36
CA ALA A 49 13.05 -12.13 12.62
C ALA A 49 11.63 -11.52 12.61
N ALA A 50 11.25 -10.77 13.65
CA ALA A 50 9.98 -10.07 13.74
C ALA A 50 9.86 -8.84 12.83
N ASP A 51 10.98 -8.30 12.33
CA ASP A 51 11.03 -7.18 11.39
C ASP A 51 10.79 -7.64 9.93
N PHE A 52 10.83 -8.95 9.68
CA PHE A 52 10.60 -9.56 8.37
C PHE A 52 9.12 -9.82 8.13
N PHE A 53 8.64 -9.47 6.94
CA PHE A 53 7.25 -9.68 6.55
C PHE A 53 7.08 -9.80 5.05
N HIS A 54 6.05 -10.54 4.64
CA HIS A 54 5.60 -10.51 3.25
C HIS A 54 4.61 -9.38 3.06
N ILE A 55 4.93 -8.42 2.20
CA ILE A 55 4.06 -7.27 1.94
C ILE A 55 2.82 -7.70 1.15
N GLU A 56 1.66 -7.39 1.71
CA GLU A 56 0.34 -7.62 1.09
C GLU A 56 -0.23 -6.29 0.60
N SER A 57 -0.12 -5.24 1.41
CA SER A 57 -0.61 -3.90 1.09
C SER A 57 0.23 -2.82 1.74
N VAL A 58 0.33 -1.65 1.09
CA VAL A 58 0.95 -0.45 1.68
C VAL A 58 -0.01 0.73 1.57
N GLY A 59 -0.10 1.48 2.65
CA GLY A 59 -0.80 2.76 2.74
C GLY A 59 0.18 3.87 3.08
N THR A 60 -0.04 5.06 2.53
CA THR A 60 0.66 6.27 2.94
C THR A 60 -0.14 7.00 4.00
N HIS A 61 0.49 7.34 5.12
CA HIS A 61 -0.10 8.16 6.18
C HIS A 61 0.75 9.43 6.36
N PRO A 62 0.19 10.58 6.78
CA PRO A 62 0.97 11.81 6.98
C PRO A 62 2.16 11.67 7.93
N THR A 63 2.14 10.69 8.83
CA THR A 63 3.18 10.42 9.83
C THR A 63 4.12 9.26 9.46
N GLY A 64 3.92 8.58 8.33
CA GLY A 64 4.75 7.45 7.91
C GLY A 64 4.06 6.49 6.94
N LEU A 65 4.61 5.30 6.81
CA LEU A 65 4.05 4.23 5.97
C LEU A 65 3.26 3.26 6.85
N VAL A 66 2.07 2.89 6.41
CA VAL A 66 1.29 1.80 7.01
C VAL A 66 1.51 0.58 6.13
N VAL A 67 2.29 -0.37 6.61
CA VAL A 67 2.50 -1.64 5.90
C VAL A 67 1.59 -2.70 6.48
N THR A 68 0.92 -3.43 5.61
CA THR A 68 0.14 -4.61 5.96
C THR A 68 0.80 -5.79 5.31
N GLY A 69 1.09 -6.81 6.11
CA GLY A 69 1.81 -7.97 5.65
C GLY A 69 1.65 -9.17 6.55
N ARG A 70 2.17 -10.31 6.09
CA ARG A 70 2.26 -11.52 6.89
C ARG A 70 3.60 -11.57 7.58
N PHE A 71 3.54 -11.45 8.90
CA PHE A 71 4.65 -11.65 9.81
C PHE A 71 4.65 -13.11 10.28
N ALA A 72 5.72 -13.53 10.97
CA ALA A 72 5.76 -14.84 11.61
C ALA A 72 4.61 -15.07 12.60
N SER A 73 4.11 -14.00 13.23
CA SER A 73 2.95 -14.03 14.14
C SER A 73 1.59 -14.04 13.43
N GLY A 74 1.54 -13.85 12.11
CA GLY A 74 0.31 -13.79 11.31
C GLY A 74 0.16 -12.50 10.51
N LEU A 75 -1.05 -12.28 9.97
CA LEU A 75 -1.38 -11.05 9.24
C LEU A 75 -1.48 -9.88 10.22
N SER A 76 -0.74 -8.81 9.97
CA SER A 76 -0.78 -7.61 10.82
C SER A 76 -0.46 -6.36 10.01
N SER A 77 -0.89 -5.22 10.54
CA SER A 77 -0.57 -3.90 10.01
C SER A 77 0.31 -3.16 11.00
N MET A 78 1.40 -2.58 10.52
CA MET A 78 2.34 -1.83 11.34
C MET A 78 2.67 -0.47 10.72
N MET A 79 2.89 0.51 11.58
CA MET A 79 3.47 1.78 11.15
C MET A 79 4.99 1.62 11.06
N ALA A 80 5.53 1.87 9.87
CA ALA A 80 6.95 1.87 9.60
C ALA A 80 7.39 3.27 9.13
N SER A 81 8.60 3.67 9.54
CA SER A 81 9.24 4.87 8.98
C SER A 81 9.81 4.57 7.60
N SER A 82 10.45 3.42 7.46
CA SER A 82 11.05 2.94 6.21
C SER A 82 10.91 1.42 6.11
N VAL A 83 10.78 0.94 4.88
CA VAL A 83 10.80 -0.48 4.55
C VAL A 83 11.68 -0.70 3.33
N ARG A 84 12.44 -1.79 3.34
CA ARG A 84 13.28 -2.19 2.21
C ARG A 84 13.05 -3.66 1.86
N GLU A 85 13.40 -4.02 0.64
CA GLU A 85 13.46 -5.43 0.23
C GLU A 85 14.56 -6.16 1.02
N ALA A 86 14.27 -7.38 1.46
CA ALA A 86 15.27 -8.27 2.02
C ALA A 86 16.28 -8.66 0.94
N ASN A 87 17.57 -8.70 1.30
CA ASN A 87 18.60 -9.20 0.39
C ASN A 87 18.62 -10.74 0.36
N GLU A 88 19.35 -11.35 -0.58
CA GLU A 88 19.38 -12.80 -0.75
C GLU A 88 19.88 -13.56 0.49
N ALA A 89 20.87 -13.02 1.21
CA ALA A 89 21.40 -13.63 2.43
C ALA A 89 20.39 -13.61 3.58
N GLU A 90 19.62 -12.53 3.69
CA GLU A 90 18.54 -12.35 4.65
C GLU A 90 17.34 -13.27 4.33
N ILE A 91 16.98 -13.39 3.05
CA ILE A 91 15.95 -14.33 2.58
C ILE A 91 16.36 -15.78 2.90
N ALA A 92 17.62 -16.14 2.63
CA ALA A 92 18.14 -17.48 2.91
C ALA A 92 18.14 -17.77 4.43
N SER A 93 18.52 -16.80 5.26
CA SER A 93 18.53 -16.94 6.72
C SER A 93 17.13 -17.01 7.33
N HIS A 94 16.12 -16.41 6.68
CA HIS A 94 14.73 -16.47 7.14
C HIS A 94 14.06 -17.82 6.83
N ASN A 95 14.52 -18.52 5.80
CA ASN A 95 13.91 -19.78 5.32
C ASN A 95 14.70 -21.03 5.77
N ALA A 96 15.81 -20.84 6.49
CA ALA A 96 16.65 -21.90 7.05
C ALA A 96 16.18 -22.31 8.45
#